data_AF-A0A7C3LFG1-F1
#
_entry.id   AF-A0A7C3LFG1-F1
#
_cell.length_a   1.000
_cell.length_b   1.000
_cell.length_c   1.000
_cell.angle_alpha   90.00
_cell.angle_beta   90.00
_cell.angle_gamma   90.00
#
_symmetry.space_group_name_H-M   'P 1'
#
loop_
_entity.id
_entity.type
_entity.pdbx_description
1 polymer ?
#
loop_
_entity_poly.entity_id
_entity_poly.type
_entity_poly.pdbx_seq_one_letter_code
_entity_poly.pdbx_strand_id
1 'polypeptide(L)'
;MGVWFHEIQKMSMRLARLGVSFEKKNPVTSLMSDVQTGEIRTDILDEKVLSAILEIKVPVERTEEVIRAVWEVEKEIDTVVALGVGTRCDENGEDHVVAPILERLGYKLNRAKTNVGLGRVSNEPAAAAEPVPAGAAK
;
A
#
# COMPACT_ATOMS: atom_id res chain seq x y z
N MET A 1 8.94 22.17 2.04
CA MET A 1 8.74 20.79 2.56
C MET A 1 7.25 20.56 2.72
N GLY A 2 6.68 19.56 2.06
CA GLY A 2 5.25 19.28 2.05
C GLY A 2 4.82 18.73 0.69
N VAL A 3 3.54 18.37 0.57
CA VAL A 3 2.97 17.79 -0.64
C VAL A 3 1.59 18.41 -0.89
N TRP A 4 1.27 18.64 -2.17
CA TRP A 4 -0.06 19.10 -2.58
C TRP A 4 -0.99 17.92 -2.86
N PHE A 5 -2.29 18.07 -2.60
CA PHE A 5 -3.24 16.98 -2.84
C PHE A 5 -3.32 16.56 -4.31
N HIS A 6 -3.12 17.44 -5.27
CA HIS A 6 -3.03 17.05 -6.69
C HIS A 6 -1.84 16.12 -6.99
N GLU A 7 -0.75 16.20 -6.23
CA GLU A 7 0.40 15.27 -6.33
C GLU A 7 0.07 13.92 -5.69
N ILE A 8 -0.60 13.93 -4.54
CA ILE A 8 -1.10 12.71 -3.90
C ILE A 8 -2.08 12.00 -4.85
N GLN A 9 -2.97 12.76 -5.50
CA GLN A 9 -3.93 12.23 -6.47
C GLN A 9 -3.23 11.54 -7.65
N LYS A 10 -2.13 12.11 -8.16
CA LYS A 10 -1.35 11.48 -9.22
C LYS A 10 -0.86 10.09 -8.80
N MET A 11 -0.34 9.97 -7.57
CA MET A 11 0.10 8.70 -7.01
C MET A 11 -1.08 7.73 -6.80
N SER A 12 -2.17 8.18 -6.16
CA SER A 12 -3.33 7.31 -5.91
C SER A 12 -3.98 6.83 -7.19
N MET A 13 -4.15 7.67 -8.21
CA MET A 13 -4.71 7.24 -9.49
C MET A 13 -3.81 6.23 -10.21
N ARG A 14 -2.48 6.40 -10.14
CA ARG A 14 -1.55 5.41 -10.70
C ARG A 14 -1.67 4.07 -10.01
N LEU A 15 -1.71 4.07 -8.67
CA LEU A 15 -1.85 2.87 -7.87
C LEU A 15 -3.22 2.19 -8.07
N ALA A 16 -4.30 2.97 -8.15
CA ALA A 16 -5.65 2.47 -8.40
C ALA A 16 -5.75 1.73 -9.74
N ARG A 17 -5.09 2.22 -10.79
CA ARG A 17 -5.01 1.53 -12.11
C ARG A 17 -4.30 0.18 -12.05
N LEU A 18 -3.48 -0.07 -11.02
CA LEU A 18 -2.88 -1.38 -10.77
C LEU A 18 -3.81 -2.30 -9.97
N GLY A 19 -5.01 -1.85 -9.59
CA GLY A 19 -5.95 -2.64 -8.79
C GLY A 19 -5.45 -2.91 -7.37
N VAL A 20 -4.75 -1.95 -6.75
CA VAL A 20 -4.40 -2.05 -5.33
C VAL A 20 -5.62 -1.86 -4.45
N SER A 21 -5.56 -2.30 -3.19
CA SER A 21 -6.57 -1.98 -2.18
C SER A 21 -6.08 -0.87 -1.27
N PHE A 22 -6.76 0.28 -1.24
CA PHE A 22 -6.47 1.35 -0.28
C PHE A 22 -6.96 0.99 1.13
N GLU A 23 -6.17 1.29 2.17
CA GLU A 23 -6.57 1.06 3.56
C GLU A 23 -7.72 1.99 3.93
N LYS A 24 -8.86 1.41 4.34
CA LYS A 24 -10.11 2.14 4.57
C LYS A 24 -10.01 3.17 5.69
N LYS A 25 -9.16 2.92 6.68
CA LYS A 25 -8.97 3.81 7.84
C LYS A 25 -7.83 4.83 7.66
N ASN A 26 -7.16 4.82 6.51
CA ASN A 26 -6.12 5.79 6.22
C ASN A 26 -6.75 7.19 5.94
N PRO A 27 -6.19 8.29 6.50
CA PRO A 27 -6.74 9.63 6.32
C PRO A 27 -6.90 10.05 4.86
N VAL A 28 -5.96 9.71 3.97
CA VAL A 28 -6.04 10.09 2.55
C VAL A 28 -7.19 9.35 1.86
N THR A 29 -7.40 8.07 2.18
CA THR A 29 -8.54 7.30 1.64
C THR A 29 -9.89 7.95 1.98
N SER A 30 -10.02 8.51 3.19
CA SER A 30 -11.25 9.21 3.60
C SER A 30 -11.51 10.52 2.84
N LEU A 31 -10.49 11.04 2.15
CA LEU A 31 -10.55 12.23 1.30
C LEU A 31 -10.67 11.88 -0.19
N MET A 32 -10.88 10.61 -0.55
CA MET A 32 -11.14 10.23 -1.94
C MET A 32 -12.62 10.44 -2.28
N SER A 33 -12.90 11.06 -3.43
CA SER A 33 -14.24 11.07 -4.02
C SER A 33 -14.58 9.74 -4.68
N ASP A 34 -13.58 9.05 -5.21
CA ASP A 34 -13.70 7.69 -5.73
C ASP A 34 -12.43 6.88 -5.43
N VAL A 35 -12.58 5.88 -4.56
CA VAL A 35 -11.48 4.99 -4.14
C VAL A 35 -11.07 4.03 -5.26
N GLN A 36 -11.97 3.68 -6.18
CA GLN A 36 -11.66 2.76 -7.29
C GLN A 36 -10.77 3.42 -8.34
N THR A 37 -10.96 4.72 -8.57
CA THR A 37 -10.14 5.51 -9.49
C THR A 37 -8.95 6.17 -8.80
N GLY A 38 -8.98 6.26 -7.47
CA GLY A 38 -7.99 6.97 -6.67
C GLY A 38 -8.14 8.49 -6.73
N GLU A 39 -9.30 9.00 -7.15
CA GLU A 39 -9.57 10.43 -7.24
C GLU A 39 -9.83 11.03 -5.86
N ILE A 40 -9.14 12.14 -5.58
CA ILE A 40 -9.28 12.94 -4.36
C ILE A 40 -10.32 14.02 -4.63
N ARG A 41 -11.05 14.42 -3.58
CA ARG A 41 -12.07 15.47 -3.70
C ARG A 41 -11.48 16.73 -4.34
N THR A 42 -12.18 17.29 -5.32
CA THR A 42 -11.70 18.42 -6.11
C THR A 42 -11.54 19.70 -5.30
N ASP A 43 -12.28 19.84 -4.19
CA ASP A 43 -12.27 21.03 -3.35
C ASP A 43 -11.01 21.19 -2.47
N ILE A 44 -10.13 20.18 -2.44
CA ILE A 44 -8.89 20.22 -1.65
C ILE A 44 -7.62 20.02 -2.49
N LEU A 45 -7.72 19.88 -3.82
CA LEU A 45 -6.56 19.51 -4.66
C LEU A 45 -5.43 20.55 -4.60
N ASP A 46 -5.79 21.82 -4.41
CA ASP A 46 -4.87 22.95 -4.30
C ASP A 46 -4.51 23.28 -2.83
N GLU A 47 -4.76 22.36 -1.89
CA GLU A 47 -4.31 22.48 -0.51
C GLU A 47 -2.97 21.76 -0.30
N LYS A 48 -2.11 22.34 0.53
CA LYS A 48 -0.79 21.78 0.86
C LYS A 48 -0.73 21.26 2.29
N VAL A 49 -0.19 20.06 2.47
CA VAL A 49 0.03 19.47 3.80
C VAL A 49 1.51 19.19 4.04
N LEU A 50 1.92 19.12 5.31
CA LEU A 50 3.30 18.82 5.68
C LEU A 50 3.72 17.40 5.28
N SER A 51 2.82 16.45 5.44
CA SER A 51 3.01 15.04 5.08
C SER A 51 1.66 14.36 4.95
N ALA A 52 1.59 13.36 4.08
CA ALA A 52 0.46 12.45 3.98
C ALA A 52 0.97 11.01 3.82
N ILE A 53 0.21 10.05 4.35
CA ILE A 53 0.49 8.63 4.17
C ILE A 53 -0.58 8.08 3.25
N LEU A 54 -0.19 7.52 2.12
CA LEU A 54 -1.08 6.75 1.26
C LEU A 54 -0.81 5.26 1.50
N GLU A 55 -1.76 4.57 2.11
CA GLU A 55 -1.58 3.19 2.55
C GLU A 55 -2.36 2.23 1.65
N ILE A 56 -1.67 1.21 1.15
CA ILE A 56 -2.22 0.21 0.24
C ILE A 56 -1.87 -1.20 0.70
N LYS A 57 -2.67 -2.16 0.25
CA LYS A 57 -2.44 -3.59 0.42
C LYS A 57 -2.39 -4.27 -0.94
N VAL A 58 -1.38 -5.11 -1.13
CA VAL A 58 -1.19 -5.93 -2.34
C VAL A 58 -0.64 -7.31 -1.96
N PRO A 59 -0.85 -8.34 -2.81
CA PRO A 59 -0.12 -9.61 -2.69
C PRO A 59 1.39 -9.41 -2.80
N VAL A 60 2.17 -10.30 -2.16
CA VAL A 60 3.63 -10.25 -2.11
C VAL A 60 4.25 -10.28 -3.52
N GLU A 61 3.67 -11.08 -4.41
CA GLU A 61 4.16 -11.29 -5.77
C GLU A 61 4.13 -10.00 -6.59
N ARG A 62 3.30 -9.03 -6.17
CA ARG A 62 3.12 -7.73 -6.81
C ARG A 62 3.93 -6.61 -6.17
N THR A 63 4.69 -6.88 -5.10
CA THR A 63 5.46 -5.84 -4.40
C THR A 63 6.40 -5.09 -5.34
N GLU A 64 7.15 -5.81 -6.18
CA GLU A 64 8.09 -5.16 -7.12
C GLU A 64 7.37 -4.33 -8.18
N GLU A 65 6.28 -4.85 -8.77
CA GLU A 65 5.46 -4.12 -9.75
C GLU A 65 5.01 -2.76 -9.20
N VAL A 66 4.50 -2.77 -7.98
CA VAL A 66 3.94 -1.59 -7.31
C VAL A 66 5.03 -0.58 -6.98
N ILE A 67 6.17 -1.03 -6.42
CA ILE A 67 7.29 -0.15 -6.10
C ILE A 67 7.84 0.54 -7.34
N ARG A 68 7.99 -0.20 -8.45
CA ARG A 68 8.42 0.39 -9.72
C ARG A 68 7.44 1.44 -10.23
N ALA A 69 6.13 1.22 -10.06
CA ALA A 69 5.14 2.23 -10.41
C ALA A 69 5.22 3.48 -9.53
N VAL A 70 5.54 3.34 -8.24
CA VAL A 70 5.82 4.47 -7.34
C VAL A 70 7.03 5.27 -7.82
N TRP A 71 8.12 4.62 -8.22
CA TRP A 71 9.31 5.30 -8.77
C TRP A 71 9.01 6.12 -10.03
N GLU A 72 8.11 5.66 -10.89
CA GLU A 72 7.74 6.44 -12.08
C GLU A 72 6.99 7.72 -11.70
N VAL A 73 6.05 7.66 -10.76
CA VAL A 73 5.31 8.85 -10.31
C VAL A 73 6.19 9.79 -9.48
N GLU A 74 7.12 9.25 -8.71
CA GLU A 74 8.09 10.04 -7.92
C GLU A 74 8.86 11.04 -8.78
N LYS A 75 9.16 10.70 -10.04
CA LYS A 75 9.84 11.59 -10.99
C LYS A 75 8.97 12.76 -11.47
N GLU A 76 7.67 12.71 -11.21
CA GLU A 76 6.69 13.68 -11.73
C GLU A 76 6.05 14.58 -10.65
N ILE A 77 6.51 14.49 -9.40
CA ILE A 77 6.00 15.25 -8.26
C ILE A 77 7.15 15.97 -7.55
N ASP A 78 6.88 17.13 -6.97
CA ASP A 78 7.87 17.97 -6.27
C ASP A 78 7.79 17.75 -4.75
N THR A 79 7.94 16.49 -4.35
CA THR A 79 7.97 16.07 -2.94
C THR A 79 8.85 14.84 -2.75
N VAL A 80 9.18 14.53 -1.50
CA VAL A 80 9.93 13.33 -1.15
C VAL A 80 8.96 12.19 -0.89
N VAL A 81 9.20 11.04 -1.52
CA VAL A 81 8.46 9.80 -1.25
C VAL A 81 9.28 8.92 -0.30
N ALA A 82 8.71 8.59 0.85
CA ALA A 82 9.28 7.61 1.77
C ALA A 82 8.41 6.34 1.75
N LEU A 83 9.05 5.20 1.48
CA LEU A 83 8.36 3.90 1.42
C LEU A 83 8.45 3.19 2.78
N GLY A 84 7.29 2.85 3.33
CA GLY A 84 7.17 1.90 4.44
C GLY A 84 6.51 0.61 3.96
N VAL A 85 7.05 -0.54 4.36
CA VAL A 85 6.50 -1.85 3.99
C VAL A 85 6.17 -2.63 5.25
N GLY A 86 4.88 -2.96 5.40
CA GLY A 86 4.38 -3.83 6.45
C GLY A 86 4.27 -5.26 5.94
N THR A 87 4.90 -6.21 6.63
CA THR A 87 4.91 -7.64 6.28
C THR A 87 4.69 -8.49 7.53
N ARG A 88 4.32 -9.75 7.32
CA ARG A 88 4.25 -10.73 8.40
C ARG A 88 5.64 -11.31 8.63
N CYS A 89 6.12 -11.19 9.87
CA CYS A 89 7.38 -11.78 10.28
C CYS A 89 7.17 -13.21 10.80
N ASP A 90 8.25 -13.99 10.82
CA ASP A 90 8.31 -15.30 11.47
C ASP A 90 8.39 -15.17 13.01
N GLU A 91 8.60 -16.30 13.69
CA GLU A 91 8.72 -16.37 15.15
C GLU A 91 9.95 -15.63 15.72
N ASN A 92 10.99 -15.44 14.92
CA ASN A 92 12.18 -14.69 15.28
C ASN A 92 12.01 -13.18 15.00
N GLY A 93 10.87 -12.79 14.43
CA GLY A 93 10.58 -11.43 14.02
C GLY A 93 11.25 -11.07 12.69
N GLU A 94 11.72 -12.03 11.90
CA GLU A 94 12.37 -11.80 10.62
C GLU A 94 11.38 -11.91 9.45
N ASP A 95 11.61 -11.12 8.41
CA ASP A 95 10.88 -11.20 7.14
C ASP A 95 11.76 -11.86 6.09
N HIS A 96 11.41 -13.08 5.71
CA HIS A 96 12.14 -13.84 4.70
C HIS A 96 11.49 -13.78 3.31
N VAL A 97 10.36 -13.10 3.17
CA VAL A 97 9.53 -13.14 1.96
C VAL A 97 9.60 -11.82 1.21
N VAL A 98 9.35 -10.69 1.88
CA VAL A 98 9.32 -9.38 1.23
C VAL A 98 10.70 -8.72 1.25
N ALA A 99 11.48 -8.92 2.31
CA ALA A 99 12.83 -8.36 2.45
C ALA A 99 13.74 -8.63 1.24
N PRO A 100 13.87 -9.88 0.71
CA PRO A 100 14.73 -10.13 -0.44
C PRO A 100 14.29 -9.39 -1.72
N ILE A 101 12.99 -9.12 -1.87
CA ILE A 101 12.45 -8.34 -2.99
C ILE A 101 12.93 -6.88 -2.87
N LEU A 102 12.81 -6.30 -1.68
CA LEU A 102 13.22 -4.92 -1.41
C LEU A 102 14.73 -4.73 -1.55
N GLU A 103 15.53 -5.66 -1.04
CA GLU A 103 16.99 -5.62 -1.17
C GLU A 103 17.45 -5.71 -2.63
N ARG A 104 16.83 -6.59 -3.44
CA ARG A 104 17.09 -6.67 -4.89
C ARG A 104 16.73 -5.37 -5.63
N LEU A 105 15.75 -4.62 -5.12
CA LEU A 105 15.41 -3.29 -5.62
C LEU A 105 16.34 -2.18 -5.11
N GLY A 106 17.34 -2.51 -4.30
CA GLY A 106 18.37 -1.59 -3.81
C GLY A 106 18.04 -0.91 -2.49
N TYR A 107 16.96 -1.32 -1.79
CA TYR A 107 16.63 -0.74 -0.50
C TYR A 107 17.52 -1.27 0.61
N LYS A 108 17.94 -0.38 1.51
CA LYS A 108 18.52 -0.74 2.80
C LYS A 108 17.41 -0.80 3.84
N LEU A 109 17.18 -1.99 4.38
CA LEU A 109 16.08 -2.23 5.30
C LEU A 109 16.43 -1.71 6.69
N ASN A 110 15.54 -0.90 7.26
CA ASN A 110 15.62 -0.45 8.64
C ASN A 110 14.35 -0.90 9.36
N ARG A 111 14.52 -1.64 10.47
CA ARG A 111 13.41 -2.11 11.27
C ARG A 111 12.78 -0.95 12.03
N ALA A 112 11.54 -0.60 11.71
CA ALA A 112 10.81 0.49 12.36
C ALA A 112 9.98 0.00 13.57
N LYS A 113 9.06 -0.94 13.35
CA LYS A 113 8.14 -1.45 14.38
C LYS A 113 7.83 -2.92 14.16
N THR A 114 8.03 -3.74 15.19
CA THR A 114 7.54 -5.12 15.23
C THR A 114 6.34 -5.20 16.17
N ASN A 115 5.22 -5.70 15.65
CA ASN A 115 4.02 -5.97 16.44
C ASN A 115 4.03 -7.45 16.82
N VAL A 116 4.21 -7.75 18.11
CA VAL A 116 4.33 -9.11 18.65
C VAL A 116 2.97 -9.83 18.75
N GLY A 117 1.86 -9.12 18.50
CA GLY A 117 0.54 -9.73 18.45
C GLY A 117 -0.01 -10.19 19.81
N LEU A 118 0.39 -9.55 20.92
CA LEU A 118 -0.08 -9.86 22.28
C LEU A 118 -1.58 -9.57 22.52
N GLY A 119 -2.28 -9.03 21.51
CA GLY A 119 -3.72 -8.81 21.59
C GLY A 119 -4.48 -10.14 21.54
N ARG A 120 -5.55 -10.24 22.33
CA ARG A 120 -6.47 -11.37 22.26
C ARG A 120 -7.05 -11.46 20.84
N VAL A 121 -6.96 -12.64 20.23
CA VAL A 121 -7.59 -12.91 18.93
C VAL A 121 -9.10 -12.76 19.09
N SER A 122 -9.66 -11.70 18.51
CA SER A 122 -11.10 -11.43 18.47
C SER A 122 -11.70 -11.63 17.09
N ASN A 123 -10.86 -11.83 16.07
CA ASN A 123 -11.31 -12.12 14.72
C ASN A 123 -11.45 -13.63 14.56
N GLU A 124 -12.61 -14.10 14.11
CA GLU A 124 -12.76 -15.49 13.68
C GLU A 124 -11.76 -15.78 12.55
N PRO A 125 -11.12 -16.95 12.54
CA PRO A 125 -10.28 -17.34 11.42
C PRO A 125 -11.15 -17.30 10.16
N ALA A 126 -10.71 -16.54 9.15
CA ALA A 126 -11.32 -16.62 7.84
C ALA A 126 -11.27 -18.10 7.43
N ALA A 127 -12.44 -18.71 7.24
CA ALA A 127 -12.55 -20.09 6.80
C ALA A 127 -11.62 -20.25 5.59
N ALA A 128 -10.76 -21.26 5.63
CA ALA A 128 -9.92 -21.61 4.48
C ALA A 128 -10.85 -21.70 3.28
N ALA A 129 -10.66 -20.81 2.29
CA ALA A 129 -11.47 -20.83 1.09
C ALA A 129 -11.34 -22.23 0.49
N GLU A 130 -12.44 -22.99 0.49
CA GLU A 130 -12.43 -24.31 -0.11
C GLU A 130 -12.04 -24.18 -1.58
N PRO A 131 -11.19 -25.08 -2.11
CA PRO A 131 -10.82 -25.04 -3.51
C PRO A 131 -12.08 -25.18 -4.35
N VAL A 132 -12.37 -24.16 -5.16
CA VAL A 132 -13.46 -24.18 -6.14
C VAL A 132 -13.21 -25.38 -7.07
N PRO A 133 -14.11 -26.38 -7.11
CA PRO A 133 -13.93 -27.52 -7.99
C PRO A 133 -13.98 -27.06 -9.45
N ALA A 134 -12.99 -27.47 -10.22
CA ALA A 134 -12.90 -27.22 -11.64
C ALA A 134 -14.04 -27.94 -12.38
N GLY A 135 -14.98 -27.16 -12.91
CA GLY A 135 -15.75 -27.50 -14.10
C GLY A 135 -17.02 -28.34 -13.90
N ALA A 136 -18.13 -27.79 -14.40
CA ALA A 136 -18.98 -28.53 -15.32
C ALA A 136 -19.65 -27.53 -16.28
N ALA A 137 -19.27 -27.63 -17.55
CA ALA A 137 -19.94 -26.99 -18.66
C ALA A 137 -21.43 -27.38 -18.69
N LYS A 138 -22.28 -26.40 -18.94
CA LYS A 138 -23.40 -26.49 -19.88
C LYS A 138 -23.85 -25.10 -20.30
#